data_AF-M1J9T7-F1
#
_entry.id   AF-M1J9T7-F1
#
_cell.length_a   1.000
_cell.length_b   1.000
_cell.length_c   1.000
_cell.angle_alpha   90.00
_cell.angle_beta   90.00
_cell.angle_gamma   90.00
#
_symmetry.space_group_name_H-M   'P 1'
#
loop_
_entity.id
_entity.type
_entity.pdbx_description
1 polymer ?
#
loop_
_entity_poly.entity_id
_entity_poly.type
_entity_poly.pdbx_seq_one_letter_code
_entity_poly.pdbx_strand_id
1 'polypeptide(L)'
;MGKPNLTEATGITPELVRKLNEQYNSAQLRAAQTKLTNTSRELRNLSSGHKMGRGLISRLGDYLRVEQRELLTQAAQLLESVNCQVEHAKEKRVRDEKAAKRRQDARNARAKQLIAATYPLPTESLDQKLDVLRTVLLFNRIGAHDSFYSAVELNSEIRSTLLTPFSRLIGWGSLTAYRVSYLSSLRIRLIEALTNDISYDDGSEVEDRLAALQSKVREENAKAALTSDEHETLRLWKEALSVEAAPEVRP
;
A
#
# COMPACT_ATOMS: atom_id res chain seq x y z
N MET A 1 0.24 39.02 -26.75
CA MET A 1 1.01 38.39 -25.66
C MET A 1 0.84 39.28 -24.43
N GLY A 2 -0.06 38.93 -23.51
CA GLY A 2 -0.32 39.74 -22.31
C GLY A 2 0.91 39.81 -21.41
N LYS A 3 1.23 40.98 -20.86
CA LYS A 3 2.31 41.12 -19.87
C LYS A 3 2.02 40.18 -18.71
N PRO A 4 2.97 39.36 -18.24
CA PRO A 4 2.76 38.53 -17.06
C PRO A 4 2.43 39.45 -15.88
N ASN A 5 1.40 39.11 -15.11
CA ASN A 5 1.07 39.81 -13.87
C ASN A 5 2.27 39.68 -12.93
N LEU A 6 2.96 40.80 -12.68
CA LEU A 6 4.19 40.88 -11.86
C LEU A 6 4.00 40.35 -10.43
N THR A 7 2.75 40.24 -9.98
CA THR A 7 2.35 39.81 -8.64
C THR A 7 1.88 38.34 -8.59
N GLU A 8 1.87 37.63 -9.72
CA GLU A 8 1.48 36.23 -9.78
C GLU A 8 2.70 35.30 -9.86
N ALA A 9 2.83 34.40 -8.88
CA ALA A 9 3.92 33.43 -8.81
C ALA A 9 3.63 32.17 -9.64
N THR A 10 3.30 32.34 -10.93
CA THR A 10 2.92 31.24 -11.84
C THR A 10 3.99 30.16 -12.01
N GLY A 11 5.26 30.48 -11.75
CA GLY A 11 6.38 29.53 -11.78
C GLY A 11 6.42 28.57 -10.57
N ILE A 12 5.65 28.82 -9.52
CA ILE A 12 5.53 27.90 -8.38
C ILE A 12 4.42 26.90 -8.68
N THR A 13 4.81 25.81 -9.33
CA THR A 13 3.89 24.74 -9.70
C THR A 13 3.80 23.66 -8.62
N PRO A 14 2.71 22.88 -8.60
CA PRO A 14 2.62 21.71 -7.73
C PRO A 14 3.78 20.72 -7.89
N GLU A 15 4.27 20.56 -9.11
CA GLU A 15 5.38 19.66 -9.45
C GLU A 15 6.72 20.17 -8.88
N LEU A 16 6.95 21.48 -8.89
CA LEU A 16 8.12 22.10 -8.24
C LEU A 16 8.04 21.94 -6.71
N VAL A 17 6.88 22.23 -6.11
CA VAL A 17 6.69 22.09 -4.66
C VAL A 17 6.84 20.64 -4.23
N ARG A 18 6.40 19.67 -5.05
CA ARG A 18 6.65 18.24 -4.82
C ARG A 18 8.15 17.94 -4.81
N LYS A 19 8.89 18.39 -5.83
CA LYS A 19 10.36 18.21 -5.90
C LYS A 19 11.09 18.85 -4.71
N LEU A 20 10.62 20.00 -4.23
CA LEU A 20 11.17 20.64 -3.03
C LEU A 20 10.86 19.83 -1.76
N ASN A 21 9.70 19.20 -1.64
CA ASN A 21 9.38 18.31 -0.51
C ASN A 21 10.24 17.02 -0.50
N GLU A 22 10.80 16.60 -1.63
CA GLU A 22 11.75 15.49 -1.68
C GLU A 22 13.13 15.88 -1.15
N GLN A 23 13.49 17.17 -1.24
CA GLN A 23 14.80 17.71 -0.86
C GLN A 23 14.81 18.39 0.51
N TYR A 24 13.64 18.88 0.97
CA TYR A 24 13.48 19.63 2.21
C TYR A 24 12.41 19.00 3.09
N ASN A 25 12.64 18.97 4.39
CA ASN A 25 11.66 18.41 5.32
C ASN A 25 10.47 19.37 5.53
N SER A 26 9.33 18.82 5.98
CA SER A 26 8.08 19.58 6.18
C SER A 26 8.21 20.76 7.16
N ALA A 27 9.18 20.71 8.09
CA ALA A 27 9.42 21.80 9.04
C ALA A 27 10.07 23.01 8.37
N GLN A 28 11.02 22.79 7.45
CA GLN A 28 11.67 23.85 6.68
C GLN A 28 10.68 24.60 5.78
N LEU A 29 9.79 23.87 5.10
CA LEU A 29 8.76 24.48 4.25
C LEU A 29 7.76 25.30 5.07
N ARG A 30 7.29 24.76 6.21
CA ARG A 30 6.42 25.53 7.12
C ARG A 30 7.11 26.78 7.65
N ALA A 31 8.38 26.70 8.04
CA ALA A 31 9.14 27.85 8.51
C ALA A 31 9.27 28.92 7.42
N ALA A 32 9.51 28.52 6.17
CA ALA A 32 9.55 29.43 5.02
C ALA A 32 8.18 30.11 4.79
N GLN A 33 7.09 29.36 4.79
CA GLN A 33 5.73 29.91 4.62
C GLN A 33 5.36 30.88 5.75
N THR A 34 5.70 30.57 7.00
CA THR A 34 5.49 31.48 8.14
C THR A 34 6.26 32.78 7.95
N LYS A 35 7.52 32.72 7.52
CA LYS A 35 8.32 33.92 7.22
C LYS A 35 7.69 34.75 6.11
N LEU A 36 7.34 34.14 4.97
CA LEU A 36 6.72 34.85 3.84
C LEU A 36 5.38 35.48 4.23
N THR A 37 4.58 34.79 5.05
CA THR A 37 3.29 35.31 5.55
C THR A 37 3.50 36.53 6.46
N ASN A 38 4.44 36.45 7.40
CA ASN A 38 4.77 37.56 8.29
C ASN A 38 5.33 38.76 7.52
N THR A 39 6.25 38.51 6.58
CA THR A 39 6.81 39.55 5.72
C THR A 39 5.73 40.20 4.85
N SER A 40 4.82 39.44 4.25
CA SER A 40 3.69 40.03 3.50
C SER A 40 2.83 40.94 4.39
N ARG A 41 2.53 40.50 5.61
CA ARG A 41 1.78 41.31 6.58
C ARG A 41 2.53 42.59 6.96
N GLU A 42 3.84 42.54 7.18
CA GLU A 42 4.67 43.72 7.46
C GLU A 42 4.71 44.68 6.27
N LEU A 43 4.85 44.18 5.04
CA LEU A 43 4.83 44.99 3.82
C LEU A 43 3.46 45.68 3.63
N ARG A 44 2.36 44.99 3.92
CA ARG A 44 1.01 45.59 3.94
C ARG A 44 0.88 46.68 5.00
N ASN A 45 1.41 46.45 6.20
CA ASN A 45 1.37 47.45 7.27
C ASN A 45 2.19 48.70 6.92
N LEU A 46 3.30 48.53 6.20
CA LEU A 46 4.14 49.62 5.70
C LEU A 46 3.50 50.34 4.50
N SER A 47 2.83 49.61 3.59
CA SER A 47 2.17 50.20 2.42
C SER A 47 0.90 50.98 2.79
N SER A 48 0.16 50.52 3.80
CA SER A 48 -1.10 51.13 4.21
C SER A 48 -0.96 52.44 5.00
N GLY A 49 0.24 52.73 5.53
CA GLY A 49 0.42 53.82 6.50
C GLY A 49 -0.48 53.65 7.73
N HIS A 50 -0.86 54.75 8.38
CA HIS A 50 -1.77 54.72 9.55
C HIS A 50 -3.17 54.13 9.25
N LYS A 51 -3.55 53.98 7.97
CA LYS A 51 -4.92 53.61 7.56
C LYS A 51 -5.34 52.21 8.03
N MET A 52 -4.40 51.29 8.26
CA MET A 52 -4.69 49.90 8.67
C MET A 52 -3.91 49.42 9.91
N GLY A 53 -3.02 50.24 10.50
CA GLY A 53 -2.18 49.82 11.63
C GLY A 53 -1.80 50.94 12.59
N ARG A 54 -1.77 50.62 13.90
CA ARG A 54 -1.40 51.55 14.99
C ARG A 54 0.07 51.43 15.45
N GLY A 55 0.91 50.72 14.70
CA GLY A 55 2.30 50.42 15.07
C GLY A 55 3.36 51.33 14.44
N LEU A 56 4.60 51.25 14.93
CA LEU A 56 5.75 52.01 14.42
C LEU A 56 5.96 51.82 12.92
N ILE A 57 5.84 50.59 12.42
CA ILE A 57 5.98 50.26 10.99
C ILE A 57 4.98 51.03 10.13
N SER A 58 3.72 51.12 10.55
CA SER A 58 2.69 51.89 9.84
C SER A 58 2.97 53.38 9.84
N ARG A 59 3.51 53.93 10.94
CA ARG A 59 3.92 55.34 11.02
C ARG A 59 5.11 55.65 10.11
N LEU A 60 6.06 54.72 9.96
CA LEU A 60 7.14 54.86 8.99
C LEU A 60 6.59 54.86 7.55
N GLY A 61 5.56 54.05 7.30
CA GLY A 61 4.86 54.00 6.02
C GLY A 61 4.24 55.35 5.60
N ASP A 62 3.85 56.18 6.56
CA ASP A 62 3.28 57.50 6.28
C ASP A 62 4.27 58.46 5.59
N TYR A 63 5.58 58.21 5.70
CA TYR A 63 6.63 59.00 5.07
C TYR A 63 7.03 58.50 3.67
N LEU A 64 6.47 57.37 3.24
CA LEU A 64 6.73 56.82 1.90
C LEU A 64 5.88 57.54 0.85
N ARG A 65 6.47 57.74 -0.34
CA ARG A 65 5.76 58.22 -1.53
C ARG A 65 4.73 57.20 -2.00
N VAL A 66 3.76 57.65 -2.78
CA VAL A 66 2.67 56.81 -3.29
C VAL A 66 3.22 55.62 -4.09
N GLU A 67 4.21 55.85 -4.94
CA GLU A 67 4.82 54.81 -5.79
C GLU A 67 5.57 53.76 -4.95
N GLN A 68 6.19 54.17 -3.84
CA GLN A 68 6.87 53.25 -2.92
C GLN A 68 5.86 52.36 -2.17
N ARG A 69 4.72 52.93 -1.77
CA ARG A 69 3.63 52.16 -1.16
C ARG A 69 3.00 51.20 -2.15
N GLU A 70 2.87 51.60 -3.41
CA GLU A 70 2.38 50.72 -4.47
C GLU A 70 3.34 49.55 -4.71
N LEU A 71 4.66 49.80 -4.78
CA LEU A 71 5.66 48.74 -4.90
C LEU A 71 5.61 47.75 -3.72
N LEU A 72 5.47 48.24 -2.49
CA LEU A 72 5.31 47.40 -1.30
C LEU A 72 4.02 46.57 -1.34
N THR A 73 2.93 47.15 -1.87
CA THR A 73 1.65 46.45 -2.07
C THR A 73 1.80 45.33 -3.10
N GLN A 74 2.47 45.60 -4.22
CA GLN A 74 2.75 44.59 -5.25
C GLN A 74 3.67 43.48 -4.72
N ALA A 75 4.69 43.83 -3.95
CA ALA A 75 5.57 42.85 -3.31
C ALA A 75 4.81 41.96 -2.31
N ALA A 76 3.92 42.52 -1.50
CA ALA A 76 3.06 41.75 -0.60
C ALA A 76 2.14 40.79 -1.37
N GLN A 77 1.51 41.26 -2.45
CA GLN A 77 0.68 40.43 -3.33
C GLN A 77 1.46 39.27 -3.95
N LEU A 78 2.72 39.50 -4.36
CA LEU A 78 3.58 38.43 -4.87
C LEU A 78 3.89 37.38 -3.80
N LEU A 79 4.24 37.78 -2.59
CA LEU A 79 4.49 36.85 -1.48
C LEU A 79 3.24 36.02 -1.12
N GLU A 80 2.07 36.63 -1.18
CA GLU A 80 0.79 35.93 -1.00
C GLU A 80 0.52 34.93 -2.12
N SER A 81 0.77 35.33 -3.38
CA SER A 81 0.65 34.43 -4.53
C SER A 81 1.55 33.21 -4.37
N VAL A 82 2.81 33.40 -3.94
CA VAL A 82 3.74 32.31 -3.61
C VAL A 82 3.13 31.38 -2.56
N ASN A 83 2.63 31.91 -1.44
CA ASN A 83 2.03 31.10 -0.38
C ASN A 83 0.79 30.33 -0.86
N CYS A 84 -0.10 30.97 -1.62
CA CYS A 84 -1.29 30.35 -2.18
C CYS A 84 -0.94 29.18 -3.11
N GLN A 85 0.07 29.34 -3.98
CA GLN A 85 0.51 28.27 -4.87
C GLN A 85 1.11 27.08 -4.10
N VAL A 86 1.88 27.34 -3.03
CA VAL A 86 2.41 26.27 -2.16
C VAL A 86 1.29 25.52 -1.44
N GLU A 87 0.28 26.21 -0.92
CA GLU A 87 -0.88 25.54 -0.30
C GLU A 87 -1.68 24.72 -1.32
N HIS A 88 -1.98 25.29 -2.49
CA HIS A 88 -2.68 24.57 -3.55
C HIS A 88 -1.91 23.31 -3.99
N ALA A 89 -0.59 23.38 -4.07
CA ALA A 89 0.26 22.23 -4.35
C ALA A 89 0.16 21.13 -3.27
N LYS A 90 0.18 21.50 -1.99
CA LYS A 90 0.00 20.56 -0.88
C LYS A 90 -1.38 19.90 -0.93
N GLU A 91 -2.42 20.68 -1.18
CA GLU A 91 -3.79 20.17 -1.32
C GLU A 91 -3.94 19.22 -2.50
N LYS A 92 -3.36 19.56 -3.67
CA LYS A 92 -3.35 18.69 -4.85
C LYS A 92 -2.67 17.36 -4.52
N ARG A 93 -1.48 17.40 -3.90
CA ARG A 93 -0.78 16.18 -3.46
C ARG A 93 -1.62 15.32 -2.52
N VAL A 94 -2.23 15.92 -1.49
CA VAL A 94 -3.09 15.17 -0.54
C VAL A 94 -4.29 14.56 -1.25
N ARG A 95 -4.87 15.26 -2.24
CA ARG A 95 -5.95 14.71 -3.08
C ARG A 95 -5.46 13.54 -3.93
N ASP A 96 -4.28 13.65 -4.54
CA ASP A 96 -3.69 12.61 -5.37
C ASP A 96 -3.35 11.35 -4.54
N GLU A 97 -2.77 11.51 -3.35
CA GLU A 97 -2.51 10.42 -2.39
C GLU A 97 -3.81 9.72 -1.97
N LYS A 98 -4.86 10.49 -1.66
CA LYS A 98 -6.18 9.94 -1.34
C LYS A 98 -6.80 9.21 -2.53
N ALA A 99 -6.68 9.76 -3.73
CA ALA A 99 -7.18 9.14 -4.94
C ALA A 99 -6.44 7.82 -5.23
N ALA A 100 -5.11 7.81 -5.12
CA ALA A 100 -4.29 6.61 -5.28
C ALA A 100 -4.66 5.53 -4.26
N LYS A 101 -4.82 5.89 -2.99
CA LYS A 101 -5.27 4.96 -1.94
C LYS A 101 -6.65 4.39 -2.25
N ARG A 102 -7.63 5.23 -2.64
CA ARG A 102 -8.97 4.75 -3.02
C ARG A 102 -8.94 3.80 -4.21
N ARG A 103 -8.11 4.08 -5.22
CA ARG A 103 -7.91 3.18 -6.36
C ARG A 103 -7.34 1.84 -5.89
N GLN A 104 -6.31 1.85 -5.06
CA GLN A 104 -5.74 0.61 -4.52
C GLN A 104 -6.74 -0.17 -3.65
N ASP A 105 -7.52 0.52 -2.82
CA ASP A 105 -8.55 -0.12 -1.99
C ASP A 105 -9.65 -0.76 -2.85
N ALA A 106 -10.08 -0.10 -3.92
CA ALA A 106 -11.04 -0.65 -4.88
C ALA A 106 -10.48 -1.86 -5.63
N ARG A 107 -9.22 -1.81 -6.08
CA ARG A 107 -8.52 -2.94 -6.70
C ARG A 107 -8.40 -4.12 -5.74
N ASN A 108 -7.98 -3.88 -4.50
CA ASN A 108 -7.91 -4.90 -3.45
C ASN A 108 -9.27 -5.54 -3.16
N ALA A 109 -10.33 -4.74 -3.08
CA ALA A 109 -11.69 -5.25 -2.87
C ALA A 109 -12.15 -6.12 -4.05
N ARG A 110 -11.88 -5.66 -5.28
CA ARG A 110 -12.20 -6.42 -6.50
C ARG A 110 -11.42 -7.72 -6.60
N ALA A 111 -10.12 -7.68 -6.30
CA ALA A 111 -9.25 -8.85 -6.26
C ALA A 111 -9.75 -9.91 -5.26
N LYS A 112 -10.10 -9.49 -4.02
CA LYS A 112 -10.66 -10.38 -3.00
C LYS A 112 -11.94 -11.07 -3.48
N GLN A 113 -12.85 -10.33 -4.12
CA GLN A 113 -14.09 -10.90 -4.67
C GLN A 113 -13.80 -11.92 -5.77
N LEU A 114 -12.90 -11.58 -6.70
CA LEU A 114 -12.57 -12.45 -7.83
C LEU A 114 -11.83 -13.72 -7.38
N ILE A 115 -10.87 -13.62 -6.46
CA ILE A 115 -10.18 -14.78 -5.89
C ILE A 115 -11.16 -15.67 -5.12
N ALA A 116 -12.04 -15.10 -4.29
CA ALA A 116 -13.03 -15.89 -3.54
C ALA A 116 -14.00 -16.63 -4.48
N ALA A 117 -14.40 -16.01 -5.59
CA ALA A 117 -15.27 -16.63 -6.58
C ALA A 117 -14.55 -17.71 -7.41
N THR A 118 -13.27 -17.50 -7.75
CA THR A 118 -12.49 -18.40 -8.62
C THR A 118 -11.91 -19.58 -7.84
N TYR A 119 -11.48 -19.35 -6.60
CA TYR A 119 -10.78 -20.29 -5.75
C TYR A 119 -11.42 -20.34 -4.35
N PRO A 120 -12.63 -20.93 -4.22
CA PRO A 120 -13.36 -20.98 -2.94
C PRO A 120 -12.61 -21.75 -1.84
N LEU A 121 -11.83 -22.77 -2.24
CA LEU A 121 -10.95 -23.58 -1.39
C LEU A 121 -11.61 -24.01 -0.06
N PRO A 122 -12.72 -24.78 -0.10
CA PRO A 122 -13.38 -25.29 1.11
C PRO A 122 -12.45 -26.16 1.96
N THR A 123 -12.78 -26.36 3.24
CA THR A 123 -11.94 -27.13 4.20
C THR A 123 -12.73 -28.03 5.14
N GLU A 124 -14.01 -28.25 4.88
CA GLU A 124 -14.94 -28.96 5.77
C GLU A 124 -14.62 -30.46 5.80
N SER A 125 -14.44 -31.09 4.64
CA SER A 125 -14.10 -32.52 4.52
C SER A 125 -12.60 -32.77 4.50
N LEU A 126 -12.20 -34.04 4.62
CA LEU A 126 -10.81 -34.45 4.45
C LEU A 126 -10.31 -34.20 3.02
N ASP A 127 -11.11 -34.59 2.02
CA ASP A 127 -10.74 -34.40 0.60
C ASP A 127 -10.52 -32.93 0.28
N GLN A 128 -11.38 -32.05 0.80
CA GLN A 128 -11.23 -30.60 0.64
C GLN A 128 -9.94 -30.06 1.28
N LYS A 129 -9.56 -30.55 2.45
CA LYS A 129 -8.28 -30.18 3.09
C LYS A 129 -7.08 -30.64 2.26
N LEU A 130 -7.14 -31.82 1.64
CA LEU A 130 -6.09 -32.33 0.75
C LEU A 130 -6.04 -31.56 -0.57
N ASP A 131 -7.20 -31.14 -1.10
CA ASP A 131 -7.27 -30.29 -2.28
C ASP A 131 -6.66 -28.90 -2.04
N VAL A 132 -6.82 -28.32 -0.85
CA VAL A 132 -6.10 -27.10 -0.46
C VAL A 132 -4.59 -27.33 -0.52
N LEU A 133 -4.10 -28.43 0.08
CA LEU A 133 -2.67 -28.72 0.11
C LEU A 133 -2.10 -28.93 -1.30
N ARG A 134 -2.83 -29.68 -2.12
CA ARG A 134 -2.51 -29.87 -3.54
C ARG A 134 -2.45 -28.54 -4.28
N THR A 135 -3.45 -27.68 -4.07
CA THR A 135 -3.50 -26.36 -4.72
C THR A 135 -2.31 -25.51 -4.31
N VAL A 136 -1.96 -25.46 -3.02
CA VAL A 136 -0.79 -24.73 -2.51
C VAL A 136 0.50 -25.19 -3.21
N LEU A 137 0.73 -26.50 -3.32
CA LEU A 137 1.90 -27.05 -4.00
C LEU A 137 1.96 -26.63 -5.48
N LEU A 138 0.82 -26.70 -6.19
CA LEU A 138 0.73 -26.30 -7.60
C LEU A 138 0.99 -24.81 -7.80
N PHE A 139 0.40 -23.95 -6.97
CA PHE A 139 0.61 -22.50 -7.06
C PHE A 139 2.02 -22.08 -6.65
N ASN A 140 2.70 -22.84 -5.79
CA ASN A 140 4.09 -22.55 -5.47
C ASN A 140 5.04 -22.81 -6.65
N ARG A 141 4.78 -23.83 -7.47
CA ARG A 141 5.59 -24.12 -8.66
C ARG A 141 5.65 -22.94 -9.64
N ILE A 142 4.59 -22.15 -9.69
CA ILE A 142 4.50 -20.97 -10.58
C ILE A 142 4.91 -19.67 -9.89
N GLY A 143 5.42 -19.74 -8.65
CA GLY A 143 5.82 -18.60 -7.84
C GLY A 143 4.65 -17.74 -7.32
N ALA A 144 3.41 -18.25 -7.35
CA ALA A 144 2.21 -17.51 -6.97
C ALA A 144 1.75 -17.78 -5.52
N HIS A 145 2.47 -18.59 -4.75
CA HIS A 145 2.18 -18.84 -3.33
C HIS A 145 3.25 -18.24 -2.41
N ASP A 146 4.48 -18.76 -2.45
CA ASP A 146 5.60 -18.24 -1.67
C ASP A 146 6.86 -18.18 -2.53
N SER A 147 7.24 -16.98 -2.98
CA SER A 147 8.41 -16.79 -3.82
C SER A 147 9.74 -17.06 -3.10
N PHE A 148 9.74 -17.20 -1.77
CA PHE A 148 10.96 -17.48 -0.99
C PHE A 148 11.30 -18.97 -0.95
N TYR A 149 10.33 -19.85 -1.19
CA TYR A 149 10.56 -21.30 -1.23
C TYR A 149 10.44 -21.83 -2.66
N SER A 150 11.44 -22.59 -3.10
CA SER A 150 11.28 -23.46 -4.27
C SER A 150 10.17 -24.49 -4.02
N ALA A 151 9.63 -25.08 -5.10
CA ALA A 151 8.62 -26.14 -4.98
C ALA A 151 9.10 -27.32 -4.10
N VAL A 152 10.39 -27.65 -4.17
CA VAL A 152 11.00 -28.73 -3.37
C VAL A 152 11.10 -28.35 -1.89
N GLU A 153 11.53 -27.13 -1.59
CA GLU A 153 11.66 -26.66 -0.20
C GLU A 153 10.30 -26.52 0.47
N LEU A 154 9.31 -25.96 -0.22
CA LEU A 154 7.95 -25.85 0.33
C LEU A 154 7.37 -27.24 0.61
N ASN A 155 7.49 -28.18 -0.33
CA ASN A 155 7.01 -29.54 -0.11
C ASN A 155 7.70 -30.22 1.08
N SER A 156 9.00 -29.99 1.23
CA SER A 156 9.78 -30.51 2.36
C SER A 156 9.34 -29.91 3.70
N GLU A 157 9.03 -28.62 3.74
CA GLU A 157 8.56 -27.93 4.95
C GLU A 157 7.13 -28.34 5.33
N ILE A 158 6.26 -28.49 4.34
CA ILE A 158 4.92 -29.05 4.55
C ILE A 158 5.01 -30.47 5.12
N ARG A 159 5.96 -31.28 4.65
CA ARG A 159 6.18 -32.64 5.16
C ARG A 159 6.81 -32.63 6.55
N SER A 160 7.77 -31.73 6.82
CA SER A 160 8.45 -31.61 8.11
C SER A 160 7.46 -31.31 9.25
N THR A 161 6.39 -30.57 8.95
CA THR A 161 5.30 -30.27 9.89
C THR A 161 4.70 -31.53 10.51
N LEU A 162 4.58 -32.64 9.76
CA LEU A 162 4.05 -33.91 10.27
C LEU A 162 4.93 -34.55 11.34
N LEU A 163 6.22 -34.24 11.36
CA LEU A 163 7.22 -34.73 12.30
C LEU A 163 7.24 -33.93 13.62
N THR A 164 6.43 -32.88 13.74
CA THR A 164 6.38 -32.05 14.94
C THR A 164 5.81 -32.85 16.11
N PRO A 165 6.58 -33.07 17.20
CA PRO A 165 6.09 -33.83 18.34
C PRO A 165 5.05 -33.02 19.12
N PHE A 166 4.01 -33.69 19.64
CA PHE A 166 2.93 -33.03 20.39
C PHE A 166 3.43 -32.24 21.60
N SER A 167 4.52 -32.68 22.24
CA SER A 167 5.16 -31.98 23.37
C SER A 167 5.62 -30.56 23.05
N ARG A 168 5.86 -30.24 21.77
CA ARG A 168 6.24 -28.89 21.31
C ARG A 168 5.03 -28.01 20.96
N LEU A 169 3.83 -28.57 20.94
CA LEU A 169 2.60 -27.88 20.50
C LEU A 169 1.82 -27.31 21.69
N ILE A 170 2.41 -26.30 22.32
CA ILE A 170 1.78 -25.59 23.44
C ILE A 170 0.47 -24.93 22.97
N GLY A 171 -0.60 -25.08 23.75
CA GLY A 171 -1.92 -24.54 23.44
C GLY A 171 -2.81 -25.41 22.55
N TRP A 172 -2.30 -26.53 22.01
CA TRP A 172 -3.09 -27.45 21.18
C TRP A 172 -3.66 -28.62 22.01
N GLY A 173 -4.91 -28.99 21.69
CA GLY A 173 -5.62 -30.12 22.31
C GLY A 173 -5.31 -31.48 21.68
N SER A 174 -4.80 -31.51 20.45
CA SER A 174 -4.34 -32.72 19.76
C SER A 174 -3.45 -32.37 18.56
N LEU A 175 -2.68 -33.35 18.06
CA LEU A 175 -1.94 -33.22 16.80
C LEU A 175 -2.86 -32.91 15.61
N THR A 176 -4.02 -33.57 15.54
CA THR A 176 -4.99 -33.37 14.45
C THR A 176 -5.52 -31.94 14.43
N ALA A 177 -5.82 -31.34 15.59
CA ALA A 177 -6.28 -29.95 15.67
C ALA A 177 -5.21 -28.96 15.15
N TYR A 178 -3.94 -29.17 15.54
CA TYR A 178 -2.82 -28.38 15.03
C TYR A 178 -2.67 -28.50 13.51
N ARG A 179 -2.69 -29.72 12.98
CA ARG A 179 -2.57 -30.01 11.54
C ARG A 179 -3.69 -29.36 10.73
N VAL A 180 -4.94 -29.42 11.20
CA VAL A 180 -6.07 -28.74 10.57
C VAL A 180 -5.87 -27.22 10.59
N SER A 181 -5.40 -26.65 11.69
CA SER A 181 -5.09 -25.21 11.76
C SER A 181 -3.96 -24.79 10.82
N TYR A 182 -2.93 -25.63 10.66
CA TYR A 182 -1.85 -25.41 9.71
C TYR A 182 -2.37 -25.33 8.27
N LEU A 183 -3.24 -26.27 7.87
CA LEU A 183 -3.85 -26.24 6.53
C LEU A 183 -4.74 -25.00 6.32
N SER A 184 -5.51 -24.60 7.34
CA SER A 184 -6.27 -23.35 7.32
C SER A 184 -5.36 -22.12 7.15
N SER A 185 -4.19 -22.13 7.77
CA SER A 185 -3.19 -21.06 7.64
C SER A 185 -2.57 -21.03 6.25
N LEU A 186 -2.24 -22.20 5.66
CA LEU A 186 -1.77 -22.29 4.27
C LEU A 186 -2.80 -21.76 3.28
N ARG A 187 -4.08 -22.10 3.47
CA ARG A 187 -5.19 -21.57 2.68
C ARG A 187 -5.24 -20.04 2.73
N ILE A 188 -5.20 -19.46 3.94
CA ILE A 188 -5.24 -18.00 4.11
C ILE A 188 -4.07 -17.36 3.39
N ARG A 189 -2.84 -17.87 3.59
CA ARG A 189 -1.64 -17.35 2.92
C ARG A 189 -1.73 -17.42 1.41
N LEU A 190 -2.26 -18.53 0.86
CA LEU A 190 -2.48 -18.65 -0.58
C LEU A 190 -3.47 -17.59 -1.08
N ILE A 191 -4.63 -17.47 -0.45
CA ILE A 191 -5.63 -16.47 -0.85
C ILE A 191 -5.05 -15.05 -0.79
N GLU A 192 -4.29 -14.73 0.24
CA GLU A 192 -3.61 -13.44 0.38
C GLU A 192 -2.57 -13.23 -0.73
N ALA A 193 -1.73 -14.24 -1.01
CA ALA A 193 -0.73 -14.17 -2.07
C ALA A 193 -1.37 -13.91 -3.44
N LEU A 194 -2.41 -14.67 -3.80
CA LEU A 194 -3.13 -14.48 -5.07
C LEU A 194 -3.84 -13.14 -5.14
N THR A 195 -4.43 -12.68 -4.04
CA THR A 195 -5.08 -11.38 -3.96
C THR A 195 -4.06 -10.26 -4.19
N ASN A 196 -2.91 -10.33 -3.54
CA ASN A 196 -1.84 -9.34 -3.68
C ASN A 196 -1.24 -9.35 -5.09
N ASP A 197 -1.07 -10.53 -5.69
CA ASP A 197 -0.58 -10.66 -7.05
C ASP A 197 -1.52 -9.96 -8.04
N ILE A 198 -2.82 -10.22 -8.00
CA ILE A 198 -3.75 -9.63 -8.97
C ILE A 198 -4.17 -8.18 -8.64
N SER A 199 -3.94 -7.70 -7.41
CA SER A 199 -4.29 -6.33 -7.02
C SER A 199 -3.16 -5.32 -7.27
N TYR A 200 -1.95 -5.78 -7.58
CA TYR A 200 -0.80 -4.92 -7.87
C TYR A 200 -1.11 -3.98 -9.05
N ASP A 201 -0.77 -2.70 -8.87
CA ASP A 201 -1.06 -1.62 -9.82
C ASP A 201 0.16 -1.39 -10.73
N ASP A 202 0.21 -2.14 -11.82
CA ASP A 202 1.15 -1.95 -12.94
C ASP A 202 0.49 -1.29 -14.16
N GLY A 203 -0.73 -0.76 -13.98
CA GLY A 203 -1.55 -0.21 -15.06
C GLY A 203 -2.51 -1.20 -15.72
N SER A 204 -2.45 -2.50 -15.40
CA SER A 204 -3.39 -3.51 -15.93
C SER A 204 -4.66 -3.60 -15.08
N GLU A 205 -5.77 -4.06 -15.66
CA GLU A 205 -6.98 -4.36 -14.90
C GLU A 205 -6.82 -5.64 -14.05
N VAL A 206 -7.58 -5.74 -12.95
CA VAL A 206 -7.49 -6.87 -12.01
C VAL A 206 -7.90 -8.18 -12.70
N GLU A 207 -8.89 -8.11 -13.59
CA GLU A 207 -9.38 -9.22 -14.41
C GLU A 207 -8.32 -9.76 -15.36
N ASP A 208 -7.55 -8.89 -16.02
CA ASP A 208 -6.49 -9.31 -16.93
C ASP A 208 -5.38 -10.03 -16.18
N ARG A 209 -5.04 -9.56 -14.98
CA ARG A 209 -4.06 -10.23 -14.11
C ARG A 209 -4.56 -11.59 -13.64
N LEU A 210 -5.84 -11.71 -13.30
CA LEU A 210 -6.44 -13.00 -12.99
C LEU A 210 -6.37 -13.96 -14.20
N ALA A 211 -6.69 -13.47 -15.40
CA ALA A 211 -6.61 -14.27 -16.61
C ALA A 211 -5.17 -14.75 -16.89
N ALA A 212 -4.18 -13.88 -16.68
CA ALA A 212 -2.77 -14.22 -16.79
C ALA A 212 -2.34 -15.27 -15.76
N LEU A 213 -2.75 -15.13 -14.49
CA LEU A 213 -2.53 -16.11 -13.44
C LEU A 213 -3.13 -17.47 -13.82
N GLN A 214 -4.38 -17.49 -14.28
CA GLN A 214 -5.06 -18.71 -14.74
C GLN A 214 -4.38 -19.34 -15.95
N SER A 215 -3.82 -18.55 -16.87
CA SER A 215 -3.01 -19.08 -17.98
C SER A 215 -1.76 -19.78 -17.47
N LYS A 216 -0.99 -19.14 -16.58
CA LYS A 216 0.21 -19.73 -15.96
C LYS A 216 -0.11 -21.04 -15.24
N VAL A 217 -1.18 -21.07 -14.46
CA VAL A 217 -1.63 -22.29 -13.77
C VAL A 217 -1.96 -23.40 -14.77
N ARG A 218 -2.68 -23.08 -15.86
CA ARG A 218 -3.02 -24.07 -16.91
C ARG A 218 -1.78 -24.60 -17.62
N GLU A 219 -0.85 -23.72 -17.98
CA GLU A 219 0.39 -24.10 -18.66
C GLU A 219 1.27 -25.00 -17.79
N GLU A 220 1.43 -24.67 -16.50
CA GLU A 220 2.25 -25.47 -15.59
C GLU A 220 1.58 -26.79 -15.22
N ASN A 221 0.25 -26.80 -15.04
CA ASN A 221 -0.50 -28.05 -14.87
C ASN A 221 -0.44 -28.95 -16.12
N ALA A 222 -0.36 -28.37 -17.32
CA ALA A 222 -0.20 -29.14 -18.55
C ALA A 222 1.21 -29.73 -18.71
N LYS A 223 2.24 -29.07 -18.15
CA LYS A 223 3.63 -29.53 -18.24
C LYS A 223 3.96 -30.65 -17.26
N ALA A 224 3.36 -30.68 -16.06
CA ALA A 224 3.69 -31.69 -15.07
C ALA A 224 2.52 -32.01 -14.14
N ALA A 225 2.15 -33.29 -14.08
CA ALA A 225 1.42 -33.83 -12.94
C ALA A 225 2.19 -33.59 -11.62
N LEU A 226 1.55 -33.82 -10.47
CA LEU A 226 2.25 -33.77 -9.19
C LEU A 226 3.49 -34.70 -9.23
N THR A 227 4.58 -34.30 -8.60
CA THR A 227 5.79 -35.13 -8.53
C THR A 227 5.53 -36.34 -7.62
N SER A 228 6.37 -37.37 -7.71
CA SER A 228 6.28 -38.51 -6.78
C SER A 228 6.34 -38.05 -5.32
N ASP A 229 7.19 -37.06 -5.03
CA ASP A 229 7.31 -36.50 -3.68
C ASP A 229 6.05 -35.77 -3.23
N GLU A 230 5.42 -34.98 -4.08
CA GLU A 230 4.18 -34.28 -3.70
C GLU A 230 3.02 -35.28 -3.49
N HIS A 231 2.93 -36.34 -4.31
CA HIS A 231 1.98 -37.42 -4.08
C HIS A 231 2.19 -38.10 -2.74
N GLU A 232 3.45 -38.37 -2.38
CA GLU A 232 3.81 -38.96 -1.09
C GLU A 232 3.46 -38.02 0.06
N THR A 233 3.70 -36.72 -0.08
CA THR A 233 3.28 -35.72 0.92
C THR A 233 1.76 -35.75 1.10
N LEU A 234 0.97 -35.76 0.02
CA LEU A 234 -0.49 -35.84 0.10
C LEU A 234 -0.95 -37.14 0.76
N ARG A 235 -0.31 -38.28 0.48
CA ARG A 235 -0.60 -39.57 1.12
C ARG A 235 -0.37 -39.50 2.64
N LEU A 236 0.79 -39.01 3.06
CA LEU A 236 1.13 -38.87 4.48
C LEU A 236 0.17 -37.94 5.22
N TRP A 237 -0.20 -36.82 4.60
CA TRP A 237 -1.20 -35.90 5.16
C TRP A 237 -2.59 -36.53 5.25
N LYS A 238 -2.99 -37.32 4.26
CA LYS A 238 -4.25 -38.07 4.32
C LYS A 238 -4.27 -39.02 5.51
N GLU A 239 -3.22 -39.79 5.71
CA GLU A 239 -3.09 -40.71 6.86
C GLU A 239 -3.11 -39.94 8.18
N ALA A 240 -2.31 -38.89 8.29
CA ALA A 240 -2.19 -38.06 9.49
C ALA A 240 -3.48 -37.35 9.91
N LEU A 241 -4.40 -37.11 8.98
CA LEU A 241 -5.71 -36.49 9.23
C LEU A 241 -6.85 -37.51 9.37
N SER A 242 -6.67 -38.74 8.86
CA SER A 242 -7.66 -39.83 8.96
C SER A 242 -7.64 -40.52 10.32
N VAL A 243 -6.51 -40.45 11.04
CA VAL A 243 -6.43 -40.94 12.42
C VAL A 243 -7.30 -40.03 13.29
N GLU A 244 -8.44 -40.58 13.69
CA GLU A 244 -9.41 -39.95 14.58
C GLU A 244 -8.69 -39.42 15.83
N ALA A 245 -9.08 -38.23 16.28
CA ALA A 245 -8.51 -37.56 17.43
C ALA A 245 -8.80 -38.34 18.72
N ALA A 246 -8.08 -39.43 18.96
CA ALA A 246 -7.96 -40.00 20.28
C ALA A 246 -7.32 -38.92 21.18
N PRO A 247 -7.83 -38.67 22.39
CA PRO A 247 -7.21 -37.71 23.29
C PRO A 247 -5.79 -38.19 23.63
N GLU A 248 -4.80 -37.53 23.03
CA GLU A 248 -3.39 -37.77 23.34
C GLU A 248 -3.09 -37.15 24.70
N VAL A 249 -3.06 -38.01 25.72
CA VAL A 249 -2.66 -37.62 27.08
C VAL A 249 -1.18 -37.26 27.04
N ARG A 250 -0.85 -36.03 27.44
CA ARG A 250 0.54 -35.60 27.59
C ARG A 250 1.19 -36.44 28.71
N PRO A 251 2.35 -37.08 28.48
CA PRO A 251 3.14 -37.67 29.55
C PRO A 251 3.64 -36.59 30.52
#